data_AF-A0A965RGL9-F1
#
_entry.id   AF-A0A965RGL9-F1
#
_cell.length_a   1.000
_cell.length_b   1.000
_cell.length_c   1.000
_cell.angle_alpha   90.00
_cell.angle_beta   90.00
_cell.angle_gamma   90.00
#
_symmetry.space_group_name_H-M   'P 1'
#
loop_
_entity.id
_entity.type
_entity.pdbx_description
1 polymer ?
#
loop_
_entity_poly.entity_id
_entity_poly.type
_entity_poly.pdbx_seq_one_letter_code
_entity_poly.pdbx_strand_id
1 'polypeptide(L)'
;MRIGYVSGDLCVHAVGLLLPEMMQAHDRQAFEIYAYDFSPEDGTPHRAQLKQAFDHVRPIHGLSDRQVAEQVLQDEIDVLIDLHGLSSGARPGIFALHPAPLQGTYLGYIGTTAMPWFDFVVADRHVFHDDLPTYFSEKKALLVDGSFIPLAPRQSVAVDITRESVGLPANAFVMASFGNTYKLNADMFDAWLSVLQAHPSAVLWLMDDNADTTRHLKNHAAARHIDLQRLVFSPRVGHDVFRARLGLADVFLDTYPYNCGSTSKDVIDAGVPLVTLRGKSMVSRMGASLLTTLELPQLIAHDMAQYKDIVLQLAQGTLQVDIKAQAKKHLPQAVTRMVRSLEHGLQELHASKTKE
;
A
#
# COMPACT_ATOMS: atom_id res chain seq x y z
N MET A 1 24.58 9.88 -8.53
CA MET A 1 24.41 8.51 -8.00
C MET A 1 23.36 7.80 -8.83
N ARG A 2 23.63 6.57 -9.29
CA ARG A 2 22.69 5.76 -10.07
C ARG A 2 21.88 4.84 -9.16
N ILE A 3 20.55 4.94 -9.23
CA ILE A 3 19.64 4.08 -8.46
C ILE A 3 18.89 3.17 -9.44
N GLY A 4 19.02 1.86 -9.24
CA GLY A 4 18.27 0.85 -9.98
C GLY A 4 17.10 0.32 -9.18
N TYR A 5 15.91 0.30 -9.77
CA TYR A 5 14.71 -0.31 -9.22
C TYR A 5 14.35 -1.58 -9.99
N VAL A 6 14.35 -2.73 -9.32
CA VAL A 6 14.06 -4.04 -9.93
C VAL A 6 12.64 -4.45 -9.58
N SER A 7 11.78 -4.65 -10.59
CA SER A 7 10.37 -4.95 -10.33
C SER A 7 9.70 -5.77 -11.42
N GLY A 8 8.86 -6.71 -10.98
CA GLY A 8 7.91 -7.47 -11.79
C GLY A 8 6.54 -6.82 -11.86
N ASP A 9 6.40 -5.59 -11.33
CA ASP A 9 5.11 -4.96 -11.07
C ASP A 9 4.98 -3.52 -11.61
N LEU A 10 5.79 -3.12 -12.60
CA LEU A 10 5.70 -1.79 -13.24
C LEU A 10 4.49 -1.63 -14.19
N CYS A 11 3.36 -2.21 -13.82
CA CYS A 11 2.12 -2.28 -14.60
C CYS A 11 0.92 -1.82 -13.72
N VAL A 12 -0.32 -2.10 -14.12
CA VAL A 12 -1.49 -1.93 -13.24
C VAL A 12 -1.49 -3.00 -12.15
N HIS A 13 -0.59 -2.81 -11.18
CA HIS A 13 -0.38 -3.60 -9.98
C HIS A 13 -0.21 -2.69 -8.77
N ALA A 14 -0.38 -3.21 -7.55
CA ALA A 14 -0.30 -2.41 -6.32
C ALA A 14 0.99 -1.59 -6.21
N VAL A 15 2.15 -2.19 -6.53
CA VAL A 15 3.44 -1.49 -6.56
C VAL A 15 3.47 -0.46 -7.69
N GLY A 16 3.21 -0.85 -8.94
CA GLY A 16 3.22 0.05 -10.08
C GLY A 16 2.27 1.25 -9.93
N LEU A 17 1.15 1.10 -9.22
CA LEU A 17 0.21 2.18 -8.93
C LEU A 17 0.74 3.19 -7.89
N LEU A 18 1.78 2.87 -7.12
CA LEU A 18 2.33 3.74 -6.07
C LEU A 18 3.60 4.49 -6.49
N LEU A 19 4.28 4.01 -7.54
CA LEU A 19 5.59 4.52 -7.94
C LEU A 19 5.63 5.79 -8.80
N PRO A 20 4.66 6.15 -9.66
CA PRO A 20 4.87 7.20 -10.66
C PRO A 20 5.32 8.52 -10.05
N GLU A 21 4.60 9.01 -9.03
CA GLU A 21 4.90 10.29 -8.40
C GLU A 21 6.19 10.24 -7.56
N MET A 22 6.52 9.07 -6.99
CA MET A 22 7.79 8.86 -6.30
C MET A 22 8.97 8.95 -7.27
N MET A 23 8.87 8.29 -8.42
CA MET A 23 9.94 8.30 -9.42
C MET A 23 10.16 9.71 -9.99
N GLN A 24 9.08 10.46 -10.21
CA GLN A 24 9.13 11.84 -10.67
C GLN A 24 9.71 12.83 -9.64
N ALA A 25 9.57 12.56 -8.34
CA ALA A 25 10.03 13.46 -7.28
C ALA A 25 11.54 13.42 -7.01
N HIS A 26 12.24 12.41 -7.54
CA HIS A 26 13.69 12.29 -7.39
C HIS A 26 14.44 13.46 -8.02
N ASP A 27 15.51 13.93 -7.37
CA ASP A 27 16.34 15.03 -7.87
C ASP A 27 17.26 14.55 -9.00
N ARG A 28 16.87 14.82 -10.25
CA ARG A 28 17.61 14.45 -11.46
C ARG A 28 18.98 15.12 -11.62
N GLN A 29 19.30 16.13 -10.82
CA GLN A 29 20.65 16.73 -10.82
C GLN A 29 21.64 15.92 -9.98
N ALA A 30 21.16 15.15 -9.00
CA ALA A 30 21.98 14.34 -8.10
C ALA A 30 21.85 12.83 -8.36
N PHE A 31 20.69 12.40 -8.89
CA PHE A 31 20.34 11.00 -9.08
C PHE A 31 19.92 10.70 -10.51
N GLU A 32 20.35 9.54 -11.01
CA GLU A 32 19.94 8.96 -12.29
C GLU A 32 19.18 7.66 -12.00
N ILE A 33 17.97 7.52 -12.52
CA ILE A 33 17.00 6.51 -12.08
C ILE A 33 16.76 5.47 -13.18
N TYR A 34 17.05 4.22 -12.86
CA TYR A 34 16.95 3.06 -13.74
C TYR A 34 15.81 2.14 -13.31
N ALA A 35 15.02 1.65 -14.26
CA ALA A 35 14.10 0.54 -14.07
C ALA A 35 14.67 -0.74 -14.69
N TYR A 36 14.65 -1.83 -13.93
CA TYR A 36 14.86 -3.19 -14.42
C TYR A 36 13.52 -3.92 -14.38
N ASP A 37 12.85 -3.93 -15.54
CA ASP A 37 11.45 -4.29 -15.68
C ASP A 37 11.26 -5.72 -16.20
N PHE A 38 10.56 -6.55 -15.42
CA PHE A 38 10.04 -7.85 -15.86
C PHE A 38 8.54 -8.01 -15.59
N SER A 39 7.81 -6.89 -15.58
CA SER A 39 6.35 -6.88 -15.40
C SER A 39 5.56 -7.14 -16.68
N PRO A 40 4.41 -7.82 -16.62
CA PRO A 40 3.61 -8.12 -17.81
C PRO A 40 3.34 -6.88 -18.66
N GLU A 41 3.45 -7.03 -19.98
CA GLU A 41 3.02 -5.97 -20.90
C GLU A 41 1.49 -5.91 -20.92
N ASP A 42 0.94 -4.85 -20.33
CA ASP A 42 -0.51 -4.63 -20.21
C ASP A 42 -1.06 -3.56 -21.17
N GLY A 43 -0.18 -2.83 -21.86
CA GLY A 43 -0.53 -1.77 -22.81
C GLY A 43 -1.27 -0.58 -22.20
N THR A 44 -1.27 -0.43 -20.87
CA THR A 44 -2.08 0.57 -20.18
C THR A 44 -1.45 1.97 -20.22
N PRO A 45 -2.27 3.04 -20.21
CA PRO A 45 -1.76 4.41 -20.06
C PRO A 45 -0.94 4.60 -18.78
N HIS A 46 -1.35 3.93 -17.70
CA HIS A 46 -0.63 3.93 -16.43
C HIS A 46 0.80 3.41 -16.57
N ARG A 47 0.98 2.24 -17.21
CA ARG A 47 2.31 1.67 -17.47
C ARG A 47 3.18 2.59 -18.32
N ALA A 48 2.61 3.19 -19.36
CA ALA A 48 3.32 4.14 -20.22
C ALA A 48 3.81 5.36 -19.41
N GLN A 49 2.94 5.95 -18.58
CA GLN A 49 3.31 7.06 -17.69
C GLN A 49 4.38 6.66 -16.67
N LEU A 50 4.24 5.47 -16.05
CA LEU A 50 5.22 4.98 -15.08
C LEU A 50 6.59 4.80 -15.72
N LYS A 51 6.68 4.19 -16.90
CA LYS A 51 7.96 4.00 -17.61
C LYS A 51 8.64 5.33 -17.95
N GLN A 52 7.86 6.36 -18.31
CA GLN A 52 8.39 7.71 -18.58
C GLN A 52 8.94 8.41 -17.33
N ALA A 53 8.62 7.94 -16.13
CA ALA A 53 9.16 8.50 -14.90
C ALA A 53 10.62 8.07 -14.62
N PHE A 54 11.16 7.09 -15.35
CA PHE A 54 12.54 6.64 -15.25
C PHE A 54 13.42 7.31 -16.32
N ASP A 55 14.69 7.54 -16.02
CA ASP A 55 15.66 8.02 -17.02
C ASP A 55 16.03 6.90 -17.99
N HIS A 56 16.10 5.68 -17.47
CA HIS A 56 16.40 4.47 -18.24
C HIS A 56 15.46 3.34 -17.89
N VAL A 57 14.93 2.64 -18.89
CA VAL A 57 14.14 1.42 -18.71
C VAL A 57 14.84 0.25 -19.39
N ARG A 58 15.22 -0.75 -18.61
CA ARG A 58 15.85 -2.00 -19.06
C ARG A 58 14.82 -3.14 -19.01
N PRO A 59 14.28 -3.60 -20.14
CA PRO A 59 13.42 -4.78 -20.15
C PRO A 59 14.27 -6.03 -19.90
N ILE A 60 13.91 -6.82 -18.89
CA ILE A 60 14.72 -7.96 -18.42
C ILE A 60 13.97 -9.30 -18.38
N HIS A 61 12.75 -9.37 -18.94
CA HIS A 61 11.95 -10.59 -19.01
C HIS A 61 12.67 -11.81 -19.61
N GLY A 62 13.40 -11.58 -20.72
CA GLY A 62 14.09 -12.64 -21.46
C GLY A 62 15.48 -12.97 -20.93
N LEU A 63 15.93 -12.29 -19.87
CA LEU A 63 17.28 -12.43 -19.34
C LEU A 63 17.28 -13.32 -18.10
N SER A 64 18.29 -14.18 -17.97
CA SER A 64 18.58 -14.88 -16.72
C SER A 64 19.01 -13.91 -15.62
N ASP A 65 18.90 -14.30 -14.35
CA ASP A 65 19.31 -13.46 -13.21
C ASP A 65 20.79 -13.03 -13.32
N ARG A 66 21.66 -13.91 -13.84
CA ARG A 66 23.07 -13.57 -14.10
C ARG A 66 23.24 -12.48 -15.14
N GLN A 67 22.52 -12.57 -16.26
CA GLN A 67 22.58 -11.55 -17.32
C GLN A 67 22.05 -10.20 -16.82
N VAL A 68 21.02 -10.22 -15.97
CA VAL A 68 20.54 -8.98 -15.33
C VAL A 68 21.58 -8.40 -14.39
N ALA A 69 22.23 -9.23 -13.55
CA ALA A 69 23.31 -8.77 -12.69
C ALA A 69 24.49 -8.18 -13.47
N GLU A 70 24.88 -8.80 -14.59
CA GLU A 70 25.89 -8.26 -15.52
C GLU A 70 25.46 -6.91 -16.12
N GLN A 71 24.19 -6.76 -16.50
CA GLN A 71 23.64 -5.50 -17.00
C GLN A 71 23.67 -4.39 -15.93
N VAL A 72 23.28 -4.70 -14.69
CA VAL A 72 23.33 -3.76 -13.55
C VAL A 72 24.77 -3.28 -13.30
N LEU A 73 25.75 -4.19 -13.39
CA LEU A 73 27.15 -3.84 -13.26
C LEU A 73 27.64 -2.93 -14.40
N GLN A 74 27.21 -3.20 -15.64
CA GLN A 74 27.56 -2.38 -16.82
C GLN A 74 26.93 -0.99 -16.78
N ASP A 75 25.72 -0.87 -16.22
CA ASP A 75 25.06 0.41 -15.97
C ASP A 75 25.70 1.15 -14.75
N GLU A 76 26.67 0.55 -14.06
CA GLU A 76 27.38 1.06 -12.87
C GLU A 76 26.41 1.57 -11.79
N ILE A 77 25.39 0.77 -11.46
CA ILE A 77 24.40 1.13 -10.45
C ILE A 77 25.04 1.19 -9.06
N ASP A 78 24.91 2.33 -8.38
CA ASP A 78 25.42 2.55 -7.02
C ASP A 78 24.53 1.88 -5.95
N VAL A 79 23.21 1.95 -6.16
CA VAL A 79 22.18 1.44 -5.25
C VAL A 79 21.15 0.64 -6.04
N LEU A 80 21.00 -0.65 -5.73
CA LEU A 80 19.97 -1.51 -6.32
C LEU A 80 18.86 -1.80 -5.31
N ILE A 81 17.63 -1.43 -5.64
CA ILE A 81 16.45 -1.59 -4.79
C ILE A 81 15.52 -2.64 -5.40
N ASP A 82 15.29 -3.70 -4.65
CA ASP A 82 14.26 -4.70 -4.91
C ASP A 82 12.87 -4.15 -4.56
N LEU A 83 11.98 -4.09 -5.55
CA LEU A 83 10.59 -3.70 -5.37
C LEU A 83 9.63 -4.90 -5.36
N HIS A 84 10.14 -6.12 -5.18
CA HIS A 84 9.37 -7.35 -5.28
C HIS A 84 9.32 -8.12 -3.94
N GLY A 85 10.47 -8.32 -3.30
CA GLY A 85 10.62 -9.07 -2.05
C GLY A 85 10.28 -10.56 -2.22
N LEU A 86 9.40 -11.10 -1.37
CA LEU A 86 9.01 -12.52 -1.36
C LEU A 86 7.72 -12.84 -2.12
N SER A 87 7.18 -11.90 -2.89
CA SER A 87 5.95 -12.14 -3.66
C SER A 87 6.20 -13.01 -4.91
N SER A 88 5.12 -13.49 -5.53
CA SER A 88 5.18 -14.39 -6.68
C SER A 88 5.88 -13.75 -7.88
N GLY A 89 6.93 -14.38 -8.40
CA GLY A 89 7.72 -13.84 -9.51
C GLY A 89 9.05 -13.21 -9.07
N ALA A 90 9.36 -13.22 -7.77
CA ALA A 90 10.60 -12.68 -7.24
C ALA A 90 11.85 -13.25 -7.94
N ARG A 91 12.86 -12.39 -8.12
CA ARG A 91 14.14 -12.72 -8.78
C ARG A 91 15.33 -12.53 -7.83
N PRO A 92 15.38 -13.27 -6.71
CA PRO A 92 16.42 -13.10 -5.69
C PRO A 92 17.85 -13.37 -6.22
N GLY A 93 17.98 -14.18 -7.27
CA GLY A 93 19.27 -14.52 -7.86
C GLY A 93 20.01 -13.32 -8.45
N ILE A 94 19.30 -12.25 -8.84
CA ILE A 94 19.93 -10.99 -9.29
C ILE A 94 20.75 -10.40 -8.14
N PHE A 95 20.14 -10.26 -6.96
CA PHE A 95 20.74 -9.61 -5.80
C PHE A 95 21.76 -10.50 -5.07
N ALA A 96 21.58 -11.81 -5.12
CA ALA A 96 22.54 -12.78 -4.58
C ALA A 96 23.90 -12.73 -5.28
N LEU A 97 23.97 -12.20 -6.51
CA LEU A 97 25.21 -11.98 -7.25
C LEU A 97 25.91 -10.66 -6.90
N HIS A 98 25.32 -9.84 -6.02
CA HIS A 98 25.85 -8.55 -5.57
C HIS A 98 26.27 -7.58 -6.70
N PRO A 99 25.42 -7.32 -7.71
CA PRO A 99 25.80 -6.48 -8.85
C PRO A 99 25.91 -4.98 -8.54
N ALA A 100 25.44 -4.51 -7.38
CA ALA A 100 25.57 -3.13 -6.94
C ALA A 100 26.25 -3.05 -5.56
N PRO A 101 27.03 -1.99 -5.27
CA PRO A 101 27.68 -1.81 -3.98
C PRO A 101 26.71 -1.77 -2.81
N LEU A 102 25.55 -1.14 -2.95
CA LEU A 102 24.51 -1.09 -1.92
C LEU A 102 23.22 -1.72 -2.44
N GLN A 103 22.63 -2.65 -1.67
CA GLN A 103 21.39 -3.32 -2.07
C GLN A 103 20.34 -3.20 -0.98
N GLY A 104 19.10 -2.93 -1.34
CA GLY A 104 17.99 -2.88 -0.38
C GLY A 104 16.68 -3.36 -0.96
N THR A 105 15.67 -3.44 -0.10
CA THR A 105 14.30 -3.84 -0.48
C THR A 105 13.30 -2.80 -0.03
N TYR A 106 12.22 -2.64 -0.79
CA TYR A 106 11.20 -1.65 -0.54
C TYR A 106 9.87 -2.02 -1.20
N LEU A 107 8.76 -1.76 -0.49
CA LEU A 107 7.38 -1.68 -1.00
C LEU A 107 6.72 -2.99 -1.49
N GLY A 108 7.43 -3.84 -2.24
CA GLY A 108 6.88 -5.07 -2.82
C GLY A 108 6.52 -6.14 -1.80
N TYR A 109 7.25 -6.17 -0.67
CA TYR A 109 7.00 -7.05 0.45
C TYR A 109 7.11 -6.28 1.76
N ILE A 110 6.08 -6.41 2.62
CA ILE A 110 5.94 -5.59 3.83
C ILE A 110 6.40 -6.39 5.06
N GLY A 111 7.71 -6.59 5.15
CA GLY A 111 8.37 -7.34 6.21
C GLY A 111 9.80 -7.69 5.83
N THR A 112 10.48 -8.48 6.67
CA THR A 112 11.82 -8.97 6.34
C THR A 112 11.77 -9.99 5.21
N THR A 113 12.70 -9.88 4.28
CA THR A 113 12.89 -10.84 3.19
C THR A 113 13.67 -12.08 3.63
N ALA A 114 14.35 -12.03 4.79
CA ALA A 114 15.32 -13.03 5.24
C ALA A 114 16.48 -13.27 4.24
N MET A 115 16.66 -12.38 3.27
CA MET A 115 17.71 -12.49 2.25
C MET A 115 18.99 -11.81 2.74
N PRO A 116 20.12 -12.53 2.86
CA PRO A 116 21.32 -12.02 3.51
C PRO A 116 22.07 -10.95 2.70
N TRP A 117 21.70 -10.76 1.42
CA TRP A 117 22.34 -9.83 0.51
C TRP A 117 21.73 -8.42 0.50
N PHE A 118 20.66 -8.17 1.26
CA PHE A 118 20.12 -6.82 1.44
C PHE A 118 20.78 -6.13 2.63
N ASP A 119 21.37 -4.96 2.36
CA ASP A 119 21.97 -4.10 3.36
C ASP A 119 20.92 -3.26 4.11
N PHE A 120 19.77 -2.98 3.48
CA PHE A 120 18.73 -2.16 4.11
C PHE A 120 17.32 -2.49 3.65
N VAL A 121 16.35 -2.11 4.47
CA VAL A 121 14.92 -2.04 4.13
C VAL A 121 14.45 -0.59 4.23
N VAL A 122 13.72 -0.10 3.23
CA VAL A 122 13.10 1.23 3.29
C VAL A 122 11.78 1.14 4.05
N ALA A 123 11.64 1.99 5.06
CA ALA A 123 10.48 2.01 5.94
C ALA A 123 10.25 3.43 6.49
N ASP A 124 9.28 3.61 7.38
CA ASP A 124 9.14 4.82 8.20
C ASP A 124 9.11 4.43 9.69
N ARG A 125 9.19 5.44 10.56
CA ARG A 125 9.21 5.26 12.02
C ARG A 125 7.93 4.63 12.59
N HIS A 126 6.82 4.69 11.86
CA HIS A 126 5.55 4.14 12.28
C HIS A 126 5.46 2.67 11.93
N VAL A 127 5.90 2.22 10.76
CA VAL A 127 5.89 0.79 10.44
C VAL A 127 7.08 0.03 11.01
N PHE A 128 8.27 0.65 11.07
CA PHE A 128 9.50 0.08 11.63
C PHE A 128 9.75 0.66 13.03
N HIS A 129 9.08 0.12 14.05
CA HIS A 129 9.22 0.54 15.44
C HIS A 129 10.38 -0.13 16.16
N ASP A 130 10.76 0.39 17.33
CA ASP A 130 11.97 0.03 18.08
C ASP A 130 12.08 -1.46 18.46
N ASP A 131 10.98 -2.21 18.48
CA ASP A 131 10.99 -3.64 18.79
C ASP A 131 11.21 -4.53 17.55
N LEU A 132 11.11 -3.97 16.34
CA LEU A 132 11.26 -4.72 15.09
C LEU A 132 12.69 -5.10 14.67
N PRO A 133 13.78 -4.37 15.01
CA PRO A 133 15.11 -4.69 14.52
C PRO A 133 15.53 -6.16 14.71
N THR A 134 15.17 -6.79 15.83
CA THR A 134 15.49 -8.20 16.13
C THR A 134 14.82 -9.19 15.16
N TYR A 135 13.77 -8.79 14.44
CA TYR A 135 13.01 -9.63 13.52
C TYR A 135 13.34 -9.38 12.05
N PHE A 136 14.34 -8.55 11.75
CA PHE A 136 14.75 -8.23 10.37
C PHE A 136 16.17 -8.72 10.09
N SER A 137 16.36 -9.35 8.93
CA SER A 137 17.69 -9.74 8.43
C SER A 137 18.42 -8.61 7.73
N GLU A 138 17.68 -7.65 7.17
CA GLU A 138 18.24 -6.46 6.55
C GLU A 138 19.02 -5.66 7.59
N LYS A 139 20.26 -5.28 7.27
CA LYS A 139 21.22 -4.76 8.28
C LYS A 139 20.79 -3.43 8.89
N LYS A 140 20.06 -2.60 8.13
CA LYS A 140 19.58 -1.28 8.56
C LYS A 140 18.15 -1.01 8.07
N ALA A 141 17.38 -0.28 8.86
CA ALA A 141 16.17 0.37 8.37
C ALA A 141 16.52 1.78 7.88
N LEU A 142 16.25 2.06 6.61
CA LEU A 142 16.29 3.42 6.07
C LEU A 142 14.92 4.05 6.30
N LEU A 143 14.84 4.96 7.27
CA LEU A 143 13.58 5.59 7.68
C LEU A 143 13.32 6.85 6.85
N VAL A 144 12.28 6.82 6.02
CA VAL A 144 11.78 7.99 5.29
C VAL A 144 10.92 8.88 6.18
N ASP A 145 10.83 10.16 5.83
CA ASP A 145 9.93 11.11 6.45
C ASP A 145 8.49 10.95 5.94
N GLY A 146 7.51 11.00 6.85
CA GLY A 146 6.12 10.71 6.58
C GLY A 146 5.82 9.20 6.45
N SER A 147 5.08 8.84 5.41
CA SER A 147 4.67 7.46 5.16
C SER A 147 5.63 6.77 4.21
N PHE A 148 5.95 5.50 4.50
CA PHE A 148 6.68 4.63 3.60
C PHE A 148 5.83 4.19 2.39
N ILE A 149 4.51 4.41 2.40
CA ILE A 149 3.68 4.31 1.19
C ILE A 149 3.73 5.68 0.52
N PRO A 150 4.12 5.80 -0.76
CA PRO A 150 4.17 7.09 -1.43
C PRO A 150 2.80 7.75 -1.51
N LEU A 151 2.68 8.93 -0.90
CA LEU A 151 1.46 9.73 -0.87
C LEU A 151 1.63 10.97 -1.74
N ALA A 152 0.82 11.07 -2.80
CA ALA A 152 0.85 12.18 -3.73
C ALA A 152 -0.58 12.49 -4.19
N PRO A 153 -0.91 13.76 -4.48
CA PRO A 153 -2.21 14.09 -5.05
C PRO A 153 -2.39 13.40 -6.40
N ARG A 154 -3.55 12.78 -6.62
CA ARG A 154 -3.93 12.24 -7.92
C ARG A 154 -5.11 12.99 -8.51
N GLN A 155 -5.15 13.04 -9.84
CA GLN A 155 -6.37 13.42 -10.53
C GLN A 155 -7.43 12.32 -10.35
N SER A 156 -8.65 12.75 -10.05
CA SER A 156 -9.81 11.87 -10.06
C SER A 156 -10.37 11.82 -11.47
N VAL A 157 -10.56 10.60 -11.98
CA VAL A 157 -11.32 10.39 -13.21
C VAL A 157 -12.81 10.42 -12.84
N ALA A 158 -13.58 11.29 -13.47
CA ALA A 158 -15.02 11.32 -13.28
C ALA A 158 -15.62 10.04 -13.87
N VAL A 159 -16.19 9.22 -12.99
CA VAL A 159 -16.95 8.03 -13.35
C VAL A 159 -18.34 8.20 -12.75
N ASP A 160 -19.37 8.18 -13.59
CA ASP A 160 -20.75 8.30 -13.14
C ASP A 160 -21.19 6.98 -12.48
N ILE A 161 -21.25 6.99 -11.15
CA ILE A 161 -21.64 5.84 -10.35
C ILE A 161 -22.41 6.32 -9.12
N THR A 162 -23.50 5.63 -8.81
CA THR A 162 -24.34 5.94 -7.64
C THR A 162 -24.45 4.74 -6.72
N ARG A 163 -24.91 4.96 -5.47
CA ARG A 163 -25.17 3.88 -4.51
C ARG A 163 -26.15 2.85 -5.09
N GLU A 164 -27.23 3.31 -5.73
CA GLU A 164 -28.24 2.45 -6.33
C GLU A 164 -27.65 1.57 -7.45
N SER A 165 -26.76 2.13 -8.28
CA SER A 165 -26.13 1.41 -9.40
C SER A 165 -25.26 0.22 -8.96
N VAL A 166 -24.81 0.21 -7.70
CA VAL A 166 -24.00 -0.87 -7.09
C VAL A 166 -24.77 -1.65 -6.02
N GLY A 167 -26.09 -1.45 -5.93
CA GLY A 167 -26.96 -2.19 -4.99
C GLY A 167 -26.85 -1.74 -3.54
N LEU A 168 -26.33 -0.54 -3.27
CA LEU A 168 -26.29 0.06 -1.94
C LEU A 168 -27.59 0.84 -1.65
N PRO A 169 -28.12 0.80 -0.42
CA PRO A 169 -29.22 1.67 -0.03
C PRO A 169 -28.79 3.14 0.05
N ALA A 170 -29.62 4.05 -0.46
CA ALA A 170 -29.30 5.48 -0.52
C ALA A 170 -28.95 6.09 0.85
N ASN A 171 -29.74 5.75 1.88
CA ASN A 171 -29.65 6.34 3.23
C ASN A 171 -28.91 5.46 4.25
N ALA A 172 -28.20 4.42 3.81
CA ALA A 172 -27.43 3.56 4.71
C ALA A 172 -26.09 4.22 5.09
N PHE A 173 -25.56 3.83 6.25
CA PHE A 173 -24.16 4.06 6.60
C PHE A 173 -23.33 2.92 5.98
N VAL A 174 -22.57 3.22 4.94
CA VAL A 174 -21.85 2.24 4.13
C VAL A 174 -20.44 2.05 4.69
N MET A 175 -20.22 0.89 5.31
CA MET A 175 -18.90 0.44 5.74
C MET A 175 -18.29 -0.43 4.64
N ALA A 176 -17.24 0.05 3.99
CA ALA A 176 -16.60 -0.68 2.89
C ALA A 176 -15.31 -1.37 3.34
N SER A 177 -15.03 -2.57 2.83
CA SER A 177 -13.70 -3.18 2.89
C SER A 177 -13.42 -3.92 1.60
N PHE A 178 -12.53 -3.34 0.79
CA PHE A 178 -12.08 -3.94 -0.46
C PHE A 178 -10.61 -4.34 -0.37
N GLY A 179 -10.36 -5.64 -0.47
CA GLY A 179 -9.02 -6.18 -0.45
C GLY A 179 -9.05 -7.65 -0.84
N ASN A 180 -7.87 -8.25 -0.85
CA ASN A 180 -7.79 -9.69 -1.05
C ASN A 180 -8.37 -10.42 0.17
N THR A 181 -9.16 -11.45 -0.10
CA THR A 181 -9.94 -12.18 0.91
C THR A 181 -9.08 -12.83 1.99
N TYR A 182 -7.84 -13.21 1.68
CA TYR A 182 -6.88 -13.74 2.64
C TYR A 182 -6.48 -12.76 3.76
N LYS A 183 -6.79 -11.46 3.63
CA LYS A 183 -6.55 -10.46 4.69
C LYS A 183 -7.65 -10.45 5.75
N LEU A 184 -8.80 -11.04 5.46
CA LEU A 184 -9.94 -11.10 6.36
C LEU A 184 -9.86 -12.39 7.20
N ASN A 185 -10.01 -12.26 8.51
CA ASN A 185 -10.15 -13.38 9.44
C ASN A 185 -11.46 -13.26 10.23
N ALA A 186 -11.76 -14.30 11.01
CA ALA A 186 -12.99 -14.38 11.78
C ALA A 186 -13.13 -13.24 12.80
N ASP A 187 -12.07 -12.91 13.53
CA ASP A 187 -12.11 -11.87 14.58
C ASP A 187 -12.41 -10.49 14.01
N MET A 188 -11.80 -10.16 12.86
CA MET A 188 -12.04 -8.89 12.17
C MET A 188 -13.45 -8.84 11.59
N PHE A 189 -13.90 -9.93 10.96
CA PHE A 189 -15.27 -9.99 10.44
C PHE A 189 -16.30 -9.88 11.58
N ASP A 190 -16.07 -10.55 12.71
CA ASP A 190 -16.91 -10.45 13.91
C ASP A 190 -16.98 -9.03 14.48
N ALA A 191 -15.88 -8.29 14.40
CA ALA A 191 -15.88 -6.89 14.79
C ALA A 191 -16.81 -6.05 13.91
N TRP A 192 -16.78 -6.26 12.59
CA TRP A 192 -17.67 -5.57 11.66
C TRP A 192 -19.14 -5.98 11.82
N LEU A 193 -19.41 -7.27 12.06
CA LEU A 193 -20.76 -7.74 12.35
C LEU A 193 -21.29 -7.16 13.68
N SER A 194 -20.43 -6.98 14.68
CA SER A 194 -20.80 -6.30 15.93
C SER A 194 -21.21 -4.85 15.69
N VAL A 195 -20.52 -4.14 14.79
CA VAL A 195 -20.91 -2.78 14.38
C VAL A 195 -22.25 -2.79 13.64
N LEU A 196 -22.50 -3.76 12.76
CA LEU A 196 -23.80 -3.93 12.11
C LEU A 196 -24.92 -4.13 13.14
N GLN A 197 -24.70 -4.92 14.19
CA GLN A 197 -25.69 -5.12 15.26
C GLN A 197 -25.98 -3.82 16.02
N ALA A 198 -24.94 -3.02 16.29
CA ALA A 198 -25.06 -1.77 17.04
C ALA A 198 -25.63 -0.59 16.22
N HIS A 199 -25.49 -0.60 14.89
CA HIS A 199 -26.01 0.45 14.01
C HIS A 199 -26.96 -0.13 12.94
N PRO A 200 -28.30 -0.10 13.16
CA PRO A 200 -29.27 -0.79 12.29
C PRO A 200 -29.28 -0.35 10.81
N SER A 201 -28.96 0.91 10.53
CA SER A 201 -28.87 1.45 9.16
C SER A 201 -27.53 1.19 8.47
N ALA A 202 -26.55 0.55 9.15
CA ALA A 202 -25.28 0.21 8.52
C ALA A 202 -25.44 -0.92 7.50
N VAL A 203 -24.65 -0.86 6.43
CA VAL A 203 -24.39 -1.99 5.54
C VAL A 203 -22.89 -2.25 5.46
N LEU A 204 -22.51 -3.50 5.26
CA LEU A 204 -21.14 -3.92 5.05
C LEU A 204 -20.94 -4.25 3.58
N TRP A 205 -20.06 -3.52 2.92
CA TRP A 205 -19.81 -3.63 1.48
C TRP A 205 -18.42 -4.25 1.23
N LEU A 206 -18.42 -5.44 0.63
CA LEU A 206 -17.24 -6.28 0.47
C LEU A 206 -16.98 -6.61 -1.00
N MET A 207 -15.75 -7.05 -1.28
CA MET A 207 -15.38 -7.58 -2.59
C MET A 207 -16.00 -8.98 -2.80
N ASP A 208 -16.65 -9.20 -3.94
CA ASP A 208 -17.05 -10.52 -4.41
C ASP A 208 -15.87 -11.18 -5.14
N ASP A 209 -14.93 -11.71 -4.35
CA ASP A 209 -13.68 -12.24 -4.87
C ASP A 209 -13.84 -13.63 -5.51
N ASN A 210 -14.62 -14.50 -4.85
CA ASN A 210 -15.00 -15.81 -5.34
C ASN A 210 -16.26 -16.34 -4.60
N ALA A 211 -16.98 -17.26 -5.23
CA ALA A 211 -18.26 -17.76 -4.72
C ALA A 211 -18.15 -18.48 -3.37
N ASP A 212 -17.04 -19.17 -3.10
CA ASP A 212 -16.83 -19.91 -1.85
C ASP A 212 -16.61 -18.96 -0.67
N THR A 213 -15.79 -17.92 -0.85
CA THR A 213 -15.61 -16.88 0.16
C THR A 213 -16.91 -16.15 0.46
N THR A 214 -17.64 -15.72 -0.58
CA THR A 214 -18.92 -15.04 -0.40
C THR A 214 -19.95 -15.93 0.33
N ARG A 215 -20.00 -17.23 0.02
CA ARG A 215 -20.84 -18.20 0.74
C ARG A 215 -20.43 -18.34 2.20
N HIS A 216 -19.13 -18.48 2.50
CA HIS A 216 -18.66 -18.61 3.87
C HIS A 216 -18.92 -17.36 4.72
N LEU A 217 -18.72 -16.17 4.17
CA LEU A 217 -19.02 -14.91 4.87
C LEU A 217 -20.51 -14.79 5.19
N LYS A 218 -21.39 -15.13 4.24
CA LYS A 218 -22.84 -15.17 4.48
C LYS A 218 -23.22 -16.17 5.56
N ASN A 219 -22.68 -17.39 5.52
CA ASN A 219 -22.96 -18.41 6.54
C ASN A 219 -22.50 -17.97 7.93
N HIS A 220 -21.31 -17.39 8.03
CA HIS A 220 -20.75 -16.90 9.29
C HIS A 220 -21.57 -15.73 9.88
N ALA A 221 -22.06 -14.84 9.02
CA ALA A 221 -22.96 -13.75 9.42
C ALA A 221 -24.35 -14.26 9.84
N ALA A 222 -24.93 -15.20 9.10
CA ALA A 222 -26.20 -15.83 9.44
C ALA A 222 -26.16 -16.54 10.80
N ALA A 223 -25.05 -17.21 11.12
CA ALA A 223 -24.82 -17.84 12.42
C ALA A 223 -24.78 -16.84 13.60
N ARG A 224 -24.61 -15.54 13.31
CA ARG A 224 -24.67 -14.42 14.27
C ARG A 224 -25.95 -13.59 14.15
N HIS A 225 -26.96 -14.14 13.46
CA HIS A 225 -28.27 -13.53 13.26
C HIS A 225 -28.22 -12.16 12.56
N ILE A 226 -27.24 -11.96 11.68
CA ILE A 226 -27.15 -10.78 10.82
C ILE A 226 -28.07 -10.97 9.61
N ASP A 227 -28.88 -9.97 9.29
CA ASP A 227 -29.63 -9.92 8.05
C ASP A 227 -28.67 -9.86 6.85
N LEU A 228 -28.73 -10.88 5.99
CA LEU A 228 -27.85 -11.02 4.83
C LEU A 228 -28.05 -9.92 3.78
N GLN A 229 -29.19 -9.20 3.79
CA GLN A 229 -29.39 -8.04 2.92
C GLN A 229 -28.47 -6.87 3.29
N ARG A 230 -27.90 -6.87 4.50
CA ARG A 230 -26.93 -5.87 4.96
C ARG A 230 -25.49 -6.18 4.55
N LEU A 231 -25.24 -7.32 3.91
CA LEU A 231 -23.96 -7.66 3.29
C LEU A 231 -24.06 -7.49 1.77
N VAL A 232 -23.44 -6.42 1.26
CA VAL A 232 -23.40 -6.12 -0.16
C VAL A 232 -22.06 -6.59 -0.73
N PHE A 233 -22.08 -7.29 -1.86
CA PHE A 233 -20.90 -7.81 -2.52
C PHE A 233 -20.81 -7.22 -3.92
N SER A 234 -19.62 -6.75 -4.31
CA SER A 234 -19.40 -6.21 -5.66
C SER A 234 -18.19 -6.86 -6.33
N PRO A 235 -18.27 -7.16 -7.64
CA PRO A 235 -17.19 -7.82 -8.35
C PRO A 235 -15.99 -6.90 -8.52
N ARG A 236 -14.83 -7.49 -8.84
CA ARG A 236 -13.65 -6.74 -9.26
C ARG A 236 -13.96 -5.93 -10.53
N VAL A 237 -13.39 -4.72 -10.58
CA VAL A 237 -13.56 -3.75 -11.67
C VAL A 237 -12.22 -3.10 -12.00
N GLY A 238 -12.15 -2.40 -13.13
CA GLY A 238 -11.00 -1.56 -13.47
C GLY A 238 -10.75 -0.49 -12.41
N HIS A 239 -9.51 -0.02 -12.32
CA HIS A 239 -9.03 0.81 -11.21
C HIS A 239 -9.80 2.15 -11.08
N ASP A 240 -10.20 2.78 -12.17
CA ASP A 240 -10.98 4.03 -12.12
C ASP A 240 -12.37 3.83 -11.51
N VAL A 241 -13.07 2.76 -11.92
CA VAL A 241 -14.38 2.40 -11.33
C VAL A 241 -14.21 1.98 -9.87
N PHE A 242 -13.11 1.29 -9.54
CA PHE A 242 -12.78 0.95 -8.16
C PHE A 242 -12.63 2.20 -7.28
N ARG A 243 -11.87 3.21 -7.73
CA ARG A 243 -11.71 4.49 -7.01
C ARG A 243 -13.04 5.23 -6.86
N ALA A 244 -13.86 5.26 -7.90
CA ALA A 244 -15.17 5.89 -7.85
C ALA A 244 -16.12 5.19 -6.85
N ARG A 245 -16.08 3.84 -6.79
CA ARG A 245 -16.82 3.06 -5.79
C ARG A 245 -16.41 3.40 -4.36
N LEU A 246 -15.11 3.58 -4.10
CA LEU A 246 -14.65 3.97 -2.75
C LEU A 246 -15.38 5.21 -2.26
N GLY A 247 -15.55 6.22 -3.12
CA GLY A 247 -16.25 7.48 -2.78
C GLY A 247 -17.74 7.34 -2.42
N LEU A 248 -18.35 6.16 -2.59
CA LEU A 248 -19.73 5.87 -2.16
C LEU A 248 -19.82 5.40 -0.70
N ALA A 249 -18.67 5.03 -0.09
CA ALA A 249 -18.58 4.58 1.29
C ALA A 249 -18.52 5.76 2.28
N ASP A 250 -19.07 5.54 3.48
CA ASP A 250 -18.98 6.50 4.59
C ASP A 250 -17.75 6.26 5.46
N VAL A 251 -17.29 5.01 5.51
CA VAL A 251 -16.05 4.61 6.19
C VAL A 251 -15.43 3.40 5.48
N PHE A 252 -14.11 3.38 5.38
CA PHE A 252 -13.35 2.22 4.94
C PHE A 252 -12.76 1.49 6.15
N LEU A 253 -13.04 0.19 6.21
CA LEU A 253 -12.62 -0.71 7.26
C LEU A 253 -11.32 -1.43 6.83
N ASP A 254 -10.21 -1.05 7.45
CA ASP A 254 -8.94 -1.73 7.25
C ASP A 254 -8.94 -3.11 7.94
N THR A 255 -8.12 -4.04 7.44
CA THR A 255 -7.99 -5.39 7.97
C THR A 255 -6.79 -5.55 8.90
N TYR A 256 -6.82 -6.54 9.79
CA TYR A 256 -5.75 -6.87 10.72
C TYR A 256 -5.63 -8.40 10.82
N PRO A 257 -4.42 -8.99 10.89
CA PRO A 257 -3.11 -8.35 11.06
C PRO A 257 -2.48 -7.84 9.76
N TYR A 258 -3.12 -8.03 8.60
CA TYR A 258 -2.62 -7.53 7.33
C TYR A 258 -3.44 -6.32 6.91
N ASN A 259 -2.88 -5.11 7.05
CA ASN A 259 -3.55 -3.88 6.59
C ASN A 259 -3.65 -3.81 5.05
N CYS A 260 -4.45 -2.86 4.59
CA CYS A 260 -4.44 -2.37 3.23
C CYS A 260 -3.16 -1.56 2.98
N GLY A 261 -2.54 -1.81 1.82
CA GLY A 261 -1.37 -1.07 1.34
C GLY A 261 -1.82 -0.03 0.33
N SER A 262 -1.69 -0.34 -0.96
CA SER A 262 -2.10 0.55 -2.07
C SER A 262 -3.55 1.04 -1.96
N THR A 263 -4.50 0.17 -1.59
CA THR A 263 -5.90 0.54 -1.41
C THR A 263 -6.08 1.70 -0.42
N SER A 264 -5.26 1.76 0.63
CA SER A 264 -5.36 2.84 1.63
C SER A 264 -5.10 4.21 1.01
N LYS A 265 -4.20 4.31 0.02
CA LYS A 265 -4.00 5.54 -0.74
C LYS A 265 -5.24 5.91 -1.55
N ASP A 266 -5.86 4.94 -2.22
CA ASP A 266 -7.06 5.17 -3.02
C ASP A 266 -8.27 5.60 -2.17
N VAL A 267 -8.36 5.10 -0.93
CA VAL A 267 -9.38 5.50 0.05
C VAL A 267 -9.23 6.97 0.46
N ILE A 268 -7.99 7.41 0.74
CA ILE A 268 -7.71 8.81 1.04
C ILE A 268 -7.99 9.71 -0.17
N ASP A 269 -7.58 9.28 -1.37
CA ASP A 269 -7.85 10.00 -2.62
C ASP A 269 -9.36 10.15 -2.87
N ALA A 270 -10.17 9.15 -2.49
CA ALA A 270 -11.63 9.20 -2.53
C ALA A 270 -12.25 10.10 -1.45
N GLY A 271 -11.46 10.56 -0.47
CA GLY A 271 -11.91 11.39 0.64
C GLY A 271 -12.70 10.63 1.71
N VAL A 272 -12.47 9.33 1.85
CA VAL A 272 -13.20 8.46 2.78
C VAL A 272 -12.37 8.20 4.04
N PRO A 273 -12.95 8.27 5.25
CA PRO A 273 -12.25 7.91 6.48
C PRO A 273 -11.80 6.45 6.46
N LEU A 274 -10.51 6.21 6.71
CA LEU A 274 -9.92 4.87 6.88
C LEU A 274 -9.75 4.58 8.37
N VAL A 275 -10.39 3.55 8.91
CA VAL A 275 -10.15 3.10 10.29
C VAL A 275 -9.22 1.89 10.28
N THR A 276 -8.12 1.95 11.02
CA THR A 276 -7.09 0.90 11.06
C THR A 276 -6.78 0.43 12.46
N LEU A 277 -6.36 -0.83 12.60
CA LEU A 277 -5.86 -1.40 13.84
C LEU A 277 -4.33 -1.57 13.75
N ARG A 278 -3.61 -0.83 14.58
CA ARG A 278 -2.14 -0.85 14.64
C ARG A 278 -1.64 -2.08 15.40
N GLY A 279 -0.90 -2.97 14.73
CA GLY A 279 -0.28 -4.15 15.33
C GLY A 279 1.20 -4.04 15.66
N LYS A 280 1.85 -5.22 15.74
CA LYS A 280 3.27 -5.40 16.12
C LYS A 280 4.19 -5.72 14.94
N SER A 281 3.63 -5.95 13.75
CA SER A 281 4.41 -6.25 12.53
C SER A 281 4.34 -5.08 11.57
N MET A 282 5.33 -4.94 10.68
CA MET A 282 5.34 -3.87 9.66
C MET A 282 4.04 -3.82 8.85
N VAL A 283 3.53 -4.98 8.43
CA VAL A 283 2.31 -5.12 7.63
C VAL A 283 1.02 -4.74 8.37
N SER A 284 1.03 -4.80 9.69
CA SER A 284 -0.11 -4.43 10.55
C SER A 284 -0.12 -2.94 10.94
N ARG A 285 0.72 -2.13 10.28
CA ARG A 285 0.95 -0.72 10.66
C ARG A 285 0.90 0.24 9.47
N MET A 286 0.58 -0.25 8.27
CA MET A 286 0.55 0.55 7.05
C MET A 286 -0.50 1.65 7.11
N GLY A 287 -1.72 1.33 7.58
CA GLY A 287 -2.76 2.33 7.76
C GLY A 287 -2.35 3.39 8.76
N ALA A 288 -1.69 3.00 9.86
CA ALA A 288 -1.23 3.92 10.89
C ALA A 288 -0.14 4.89 10.38
N SER A 289 0.80 4.40 9.56
CA SER A 289 1.82 5.23 8.90
C SER A 289 1.20 6.32 8.03
N LEU A 290 0.25 5.94 7.17
CA LEU A 290 -0.45 6.85 6.29
C LEU A 290 -1.29 7.87 7.07
N LEU A 291 -2.08 7.43 8.05
CA LEU A 291 -2.93 8.31 8.86
C LEU A 291 -2.13 9.28 9.73
N THR A 292 -0.98 8.86 10.25
CA THR A 292 -0.11 9.77 11.01
C THR A 292 0.47 10.87 10.12
N THR A 293 0.81 10.55 8.87
CA THR A 293 1.28 11.53 7.88
C THR A 293 0.21 12.58 7.53
N LEU A 294 -1.06 12.22 7.65
CA LEU A 294 -2.21 13.11 7.43
C LEU A 294 -2.72 13.79 8.70
N GLU A 295 -2.00 13.64 9.83
CA GLU A 295 -2.43 14.17 11.14
C GLU A 295 -3.82 13.66 11.58
N LEU A 296 -4.10 12.37 11.34
CA LEU A 296 -5.37 11.71 11.69
C LEU A 296 -5.19 10.54 12.69
N PRO A 297 -4.49 10.72 13.84
CA PRO A 297 -4.27 9.63 14.79
C PRO A 297 -5.55 9.08 15.42
N GLN A 298 -6.64 9.87 15.44
CA GLN A 298 -7.95 9.46 15.97
C GLN A 298 -8.64 8.36 15.16
N LEU A 299 -8.12 8.01 13.97
CA LEU A 299 -8.59 6.90 13.15
C LEU A 299 -7.73 5.63 13.32
N ILE A 300 -6.75 5.66 14.23
CA ILE A 300 -5.83 4.56 14.52
C ILE A 300 -6.23 3.91 15.84
N ALA A 301 -6.71 2.68 15.78
CA ALA A 301 -7.01 1.85 16.94
C ALA A 301 -5.77 1.09 17.44
N HIS A 302 -5.76 0.82 18.75
CA HIS A 302 -4.73 0.07 19.45
C HIS A 302 -5.19 -1.33 19.88
N ASP A 303 -6.50 -1.57 19.87
CA ASP A 303 -7.12 -2.87 20.07
C ASP A 303 -8.45 -2.96 19.31
N MET A 304 -9.05 -4.14 19.30
CA MET A 304 -10.29 -4.41 18.58
C MET A 304 -11.50 -3.66 19.16
N ALA A 305 -11.49 -3.35 20.47
CA ALA A 305 -12.59 -2.62 21.09
C ALA A 305 -12.58 -1.15 20.62
N GLN A 306 -11.42 -0.50 20.65
CA GLN A 306 -11.22 0.84 20.14
C GLN A 306 -11.50 0.92 18.63
N TYR A 307 -11.11 -0.11 17.85
CA TYR A 307 -11.43 -0.17 16.42
C TYR A 307 -12.93 -0.07 16.18
N LYS A 308 -13.73 -0.89 16.88
CA LYS A 308 -15.20 -0.84 16.78
C LYS A 308 -15.77 0.49 17.24
N ASP A 309 -15.23 1.04 18.33
CA ASP A 309 -15.69 2.32 18.88
C ASP A 309 -15.48 3.47 17.90
N ILE A 310 -14.31 3.58 17.26
CA ILE A 310 -14.04 4.59 16.23
C ILE A 310 -15.05 4.49 15.08
N VAL A 311 -15.32 3.27 14.58
CA VAL A 311 -16.31 3.07 13.51
C VAL A 311 -17.70 3.50 13.94
N LEU A 312 -18.10 3.17 15.18
CA LEU A 312 -19.40 3.58 15.73
C LEU A 312 -19.50 5.09 15.94
N GLN A 313 -18.44 5.74 16.40
CA GLN A 313 -18.40 7.20 16.55
C GLN A 313 -18.53 7.92 15.20
N LEU A 314 -17.91 7.39 14.14
CA LEU A 314 -18.11 7.87 12.76
C LEU A 314 -19.58 7.68 12.33
N ALA A 315 -20.14 6.49 12.56
CA ALA A 315 -21.54 6.18 12.20
C ALA A 315 -22.56 7.07 12.94
N GLN A 316 -22.24 7.47 14.17
CA GLN A 316 -23.07 8.34 15.00
C GLN A 316 -22.79 9.83 14.78
N GLY A 317 -21.77 10.18 14.01
CA GLY A 317 -21.34 11.56 13.78
C GLY A 317 -20.70 12.25 14.99
N THR A 318 -20.35 11.50 16.04
CA THR A 318 -19.65 12.02 17.23
C THR A 318 -18.15 12.17 17.00
N LEU A 319 -17.60 11.41 16.05
CA LEU A 319 -16.29 11.65 15.45
C LEU A 319 -16.48 12.16 14.02
N GLN A 320 -15.94 13.35 13.73
CA GLN A 320 -15.97 13.94 12.40
C GLN A 320 -14.55 14.23 11.92
N VAL A 321 -14.26 13.81 10.70
CA VAL A 321 -12.93 13.96 10.09
C VAL A 321 -13.08 14.43 8.65
N ASP A 322 -12.41 15.52 8.30
CA ASP A 322 -12.38 16.03 6.93
C ASP A 322 -11.13 15.50 6.21
N ILE A 323 -11.27 14.29 5.65
CA ILE A 323 -10.19 13.63 4.91
C ILE A 323 -9.74 14.47 3.71
N LYS A 324 -10.67 15.15 3.02
CA LYS A 324 -10.36 15.97 1.85
C LYS A 324 -9.53 17.20 2.24
N ALA A 325 -9.85 17.85 3.36
CA ALA A 325 -9.06 18.96 3.87
C ALA A 325 -7.66 18.51 4.29
N GLN A 326 -7.53 17.39 5.01
CA GLN A 326 -6.21 16.87 5.41
C GLN A 326 -5.39 16.43 4.20
N ALA A 327 -6.00 15.72 3.25
CA ALA A 327 -5.34 15.32 2.01
C ALA A 327 -4.83 16.55 1.23
N LYS A 328 -5.66 17.58 1.07
CA LYS A 328 -5.28 18.83 0.40
C LYS A 328 -4.12 19.54 1.10
N LYS A 329 -4.07 19.51 2.43
CA LYS A 329 -2.99 20.11 3.23
C LYS A 329 -1.68 19.33 3.13
N HIS A 330 -1.73 17.99 3.22
CA HIS A 330 -0.54 17.18 3.45
C HIS A 330 0.03 16.52 2.19
N LEU A 331 -0.82 16.05 1.25
CA LEU A 331 -0.38 15.30 0.08
C LEU A 331 0.57 16.07 -0.86
N PRO A 332 0.39 17.38 -1.16
CA PRO A 332 1.22 18.08 -2.15
C PRO A 332 2.73 18.02 -1.90
N GLN A 333 3.14 17.84 -0.65
CA GLN A 333 4.56 17.76 -0.27
C GLN A 333 4.96 16.39 0.28
N ALA A 334 4.02 15.47 0.49
CA ALA A 334 4.30 14.21 1.18
C ALA A 334 5.30 13.34 0.42
N VAL A 335 5.07 13.08 -0.87
CA VAL A 335 6.00 12.30 -1.70
C VAL A 335 7.36 12.98 -1.84
N THR A 336 7.41 14.30 -1.97
CA THR A 336 8.68 15.02 -2.08
C THR A 336 9.50 14.93 -0.80
N ARG A 337 8.89 15.11 0.38
CA ARG A 337 9.58 14.94 1.67
C ARG A 337 10.10 13.52 1.82
N MET A 338 9.25 12.54 1.51
CA MET A 338 9.61 11.13 1.53
C MET A 338 10.83 10.85 0.64
N VAL A 339 10.80 11.27 -0.62
CA VAL A 339 11.89 11.02 -1.59
C VAL A 339 13.18 11.74 -1.19
N ARG A 340 13.11 12.99 -0.70
CA ARG A 340 14.31 13.69 -0.23
C ARG A 340 14.96 13.00 0.97
N SER A 341 14.17 12.49 1.90
CA SER A 341 14.69 11.70 3.02
C SER A 341 15.26 10.35 2.58
N LEU A 342 14.64 9.70 1.58
CA LEU A 342 15.17 8.47 0.96
C LEU A 342 16.55 8.75 0.34
N GLU A 343 16.63 9.76 -0.52
CA GLU A 343 17.86 10.17 -1.20
C GLU A 343 18.99 10.48 -0.22
N HIS A 344 18.69 11.22 0.84
CA HIS A 344 19.65 11.52 1.89
C HIS A 344 20.13 10.24 2.60
N GLY A 345 19.21 9.37 3.01
CA GLY A 345 19.56 8.10 3.66
C GLY A 345 20.40 7.18 2.75
N LEU A 346 20.11 7.15 1.44
CA LEU A 346 20.91 6.40 0.47
C LEU A 346 22.34 6.94 0.36
N GLN A 347 22.50 8.27 0.32
CA GLN A 347 23.82 8.92 0.32
C GLN A 347 24.63 8.58 1.57
N GLU A 348 24.00 8.63 2.75
CA GLU A 348 24.67 8.30 4.02
C GLU A 348 25.11 6.83 4.09
N LEU A 349 24.23 5.91 3.66
CA LEU A 349 24.54 4.49 3.62
C LEU A 349 25.67 4.19 2.63
N HIS A 350 25.61 4.77 1.43
CA HIS A 350 26.65 4.59 0.42
C HIS A 350 28.00 5.14 0.91
N ALA A 351 28.04 6.36 1.47
CA ALA A 351 29.26 6.96 2.00
C ALA A 351 29.86 6.19 3.19
N SER A 352 29.03 5.50 3.98
CA SER A 352 29.50 4.64 5.08
C SER A 352 30.18 3.38 4.56
N LYS A 353 29.66 2.79 3.47
CA LYS A 353 30.16 1.54 2.90
C LYS A 353 31.47 1.72 2.15
N THR A 354 31.73 2.89 1.56
CA THR A 354 33.01 3.21 0.90
C THR A 354 34.16 3.43 1.90
N LYS A 355 33.87 3.57 3.20
CA LYS A 355 34.88 3.77 4.26
C LYS A 355 35.32 2.47 4.94
N GLU A 356 34.53 1.40 4.81
CA GLU A 356 34.87 0.03 5.25
C GLU A 356 35.69 -0.68 4.17
#